data_AF-A0A8I1GJV9-F1
#
_entry.id   AF-A0A8I1GJV9-F1
#
_cell.length_a   1.000
_cell.length_b   1.000
_cell.length_c   1.000
_cell.angle_alpha   90.00
_cell.angle_beta   90.00
_cell.angle_gamma   90.00
#
_symmetry.space_group_name_H-M   'P 1'
#
loop_
_entity.id
_entity.type
_entity.pdbx_description
1 polymer ?
#
loop_
_entity_poly.entity_id
_entity_poly.type
_entity_poly.pdbx_seq_one_letter_code
_entity_poly.pdbx_strand_id
1 'polypeptide(L)'
;MSLDMEERFREIAGIGERHPSFVLWAGSIEKANKWERLILHLAERASENAETGYDVYPLKEEPYLLCWHTFYVLMELGVTIPENFPAELNMDYDDDELELEAISNVQCSRVIYDIFKSLTDVYGFYAAYIDNIVNDEDREIFDTGFDVESCLLELAVCKIDVDLAFAPRFQEFKLKTLGNYNEWLTSIKDKAFRAGIPLKAELLAMVHEDHDTLGIDAEAENLGFNANRVHPDIYMNELLCGMRAIHQVLPVIMKKLGIDEREFRMDTSEFMLGGNFSVRQD
;
A
#
# COMPACT_ATOMS: atom_id res chain seq x y z
N MET A 1 -13.52 -4.58 -29.43
CA MET A 1 -14.67 -5.48 -29.72
C MET A 1 -15.87 -4.90 -28.97
N SER A 2 -17.11 -5.02 -29.44
CA SER A 2 -18.25 -4.54 -28.63
C SER A 2 -18.48 -5.48 -27.45
N LEU A 3 -18.92 -4.94 -26.31
CA LEU A 3 -19.24 -5.72 -25.10
C LEU A 3 -20.22 -6.87 -25.42
N ASP A 4 -21.29 -6.58 -26.17
CA ASP A 4 -22.26 -7.59 -26.63
C ASP A 4 -21.64 -8.75 -27.42
N MET A 5 -20.57 -8.50 -28.18
CA MET A 5 -19.90 -9.58 -28.92
C MET A 5 -18.99 -10.39 -27.99
N GLU A 6 -18.35 -9.74 -27.04
CA GLU A 6 -17.53 -10.42 -26.05
C GLU A 6 -18.37 -11.33 -25.16
N GLU A 7 -19.48 -10.84 -24.62
CA GLU A 7 -20.43 -11.63 -23.81
C GLU A 7 -20.92 -12.86 -24.59
N ARG A 8 -21.35 -12.68 -25.84
CA ARG A 8 -21.77 -13.81 -26.68
C ARG A 8 -20.66 -14.81 -26.92
N PHE A 9 -19.41 -14.37 -27.13
CA PHE A 9 -18.29 -15.29 -27.28
C PHE A 9 -17.98 -16.04 -25.98
N ARG A 10 -18.10 -15.38 -24.82
CA ARG A 10 -17.94 -16.03 -23.51
C ARG A 10 -19.01 -17.09 -23.27
N GLU A 11 -20.27 -16.79 -23.60
CA GLU A 11 -21.38 -17.73 -23.53
C GLU A 11 -21.17 -18.95 -24.43
N ILE A 12 -20.78 -18.73 -25.69
CA ILE A 12 -20.51 -19.82 -26.65
C ILE A 12 -19.33 -20.68 -26.19
N ALA A 13 -18.29 -20.06 -25.63
CA ALA A 13 -17.11 -20.76 -25.12
C ALA A 13 -17.36 -21.47 -23.78
N GLY A 14 -18.48 -21.21 -23.11
CA GLY A 14 -18.83 -21.80 -21.82
C GLY A 14 -17.92 -21.37 -20.67
N ILE A 15 -17.25 -20.22 -20.79
CA ILE A 15 -16.28 -19.74 -19.79
C ILE A 15 -16.92 -18.87 -18.69
N GLY A 16 -18.19 -18.49 -18.85
CA GLY A 16 -18.94 -17.64 -17.92
C GLY A 16 -18.41 -16.20 -17.92
N GLU A 17 -18.34 -15.58 -16.75
CA GLU A 17 -17.84 -14.20 -16.58
C GLU A 17 -16.31 -14.11 -16.55
N ARG A 18 -15.61 -15.24 -16.59
CA ARG A 18 -14.15 -15.30 -16.53
C ARG A 18 -13.50 -14.60 -17.72
N HIS A 19 -12.36 -13.98 -17.45
CA HIS A 19 -11.55 -13.40 -18.50
C HIS A 19 -10.97 -14.51 -19.41
N PRO A 20 -11.11 -14.42 -20.75
CA PRO A 20 -10.66 -15.47 -21.68
C PRO A 20 -9.17 -15.82 -21.53
N SER A 21 -8.32 -14.82 -21.28
CA SER A 21 -6.88 -15.04 -21.11
C SER A 21 -6.56 -15.79 -19.82
N PHE A 22 -7.38 -15.66 -18.77
CA PHE A 22 -7.23 -16.44 -17.54
C PHE A 22 -7.52 -17.92 -17.79
N VAL A 23 -8.59 -18.23 -18.53
CA VAL A 23 -8.93 -19.61 -18.89
C VAL A 23 -7.88 -20.23 -19.82
N LEU A 24 -7.42 -19.46 -20.81
CA LEU A 24 -6.35 -19.90 -21.70
C LEU A 24 -5.08 -20.25 -20.92
N TRP A 25 -4.73 -19.42 -19.94
CA TRP A 25 -3.56 -19.62 -19.13
C TRP A 25 -3.67 -20.80 -18.17
N ALA A 26 -4.85 -21.03 -17.58
CA ALA A 26 -5.08 -22.22 -16.76
C ALA A 26 -5.07 -23.51 -17.59
N GLY A 27 -5.21 -23.41 -18.92
CA GLY A 27 -5.18 -24.52 -19.88
C GLY A 27 -6.50 -25.29 -20.00
N SER A 28 -7.41 -25.16 -19.04
CA SER A 28 -8.79 -25.66 -19.14
C SER A 28 -9.72 -24.93 -18.17
N ILE A 29 -11.03 -25.02 -18.41
CA ILE A 29 -12.05 -24.46 -17.50
C ILE A 29 -11.97 -25.12 -16.11
N GLU A 30 -11.79 -26.44 -16.06
CA GLU A 30 -11.66 -27.17 -14.79
C GLU A 30 -10.45 -26.70 -13.98
N LYS A 31 -9.30 -26.46 -14.63
CA LYS A 31 -8.11 -25.92 -13.98
C LYS A 31 -8.31 -24.47 -13.56
N ALA A 32 -8.99 -23.66 -14.38
CA ALA A 32 -9.32 -22.28 -14.04
C ALA A 32 -10.19 -22.21 -12.77
N ASN A 33 -11.17 -23.11 -12.62
CA ASN A 33 -11.99 -23.19 -11.41
C ASN A 33 -11.18 -23.52 -10.16
N LYS A 34 -10.16 -24.38 -10.28
CA LYS A 34 -9.26 -24.70 -9.15
C LYS A 34 -8.39 -23.50 -8.76
N TRP A 35 -7.85 -22.79 -9.75
CA TRP A 35 -7.10 -21.56 -9.52
C TRP A 35 -7.94 -20.46 -8.89
N GLU A 36 -9.16 -20.26 -9.39
CA GLU A 36 -10.11 -19.31 -8.83
C GLU A 36 -10.43 -19.64 -7.36
N ARG A 37 -10.76 -20.91 -7.06
CA ARG A 37 -11.00 -21.35 -5.68
C ARG A 37 -9.79 -21.05 -4.77
N LEU A 38 -8.58 -21.37 -5.22
CA LEU A 38 -7.37 -21.08 -4.47
C LEU A 38 -7.16 -19.58 -4.26
N ILE A 39 -7.27 -18.76 -5.31
CA ILE A 39 -7.05 -17.31 -5.24
C ILE A 39 -8.02 -16.67 -4.25
N LEU A 40 -9.32 -17.02 -4.34
CA LEU A 40 -10.34 -16.48 -3.43
C LEU A 40 -10.09 -16.91 -1.99
N HIS A 41 -9.71 -18.18 -1.78
CA HIS A 41 -9.36 -18.68 -0.46
C HIS A 41 -8.17 -17.93 0.15
N LEU A 42 -7.10 -17.73 -0.62
CA LEU A 42 -5.93 -16.98 -0.18
C LEU A 42 -6.25 -15.50 0.12
N ALA A 43 -7.15 -14.90 -0.68
CA ALA A 43 -7.59 -13.52 -0.49
C ALA A 43 -8.41 -13.36 0.79
N GLU A 44 -9.34 -14.28 1.06
CA GLU A 44 -10.12 -14.34 2.29
C GLU A 44 -9.19 -14.50 3.49
N ARG A 45 -8.27 -15.48 3.45
CA ARG A 45 -7.28 -15.72 4.50
C ARG A 45 -6.40 -14.50 4.78
N ALA A 46 -5.94 -13.81 3.74
CA ALA A 46 -5.17 -12.58 3.90
C ALA A 46 -6.01 -11.46 4.53
N SER A 47 -7.26 -11.30 4.11
CA SER A 47 -8.16 -10.31 4.68
C SER A 47 -8.54 -10.59 6.14
N GLU A 48 -8.69 -11.86 6.55
CA GLU A 48 -8.97 -12.24 7.94
C GLU A 48 -7.78 -11.97 8.85
N ASN A 49 -6.56 -12.12 8.33
CA ASN A 49 -5.32 -11.87 9.04
C ASN A 49 -4.85 -10.40 8.94
N ALA A 50 -5.62 -9.51 8.31
CA ALA A 50 -5.28 -8.10 8.19
C ALA A 50 -5.42 -7.38 9.53
N GLU A 51 -4.35 -6.73 10.00
CA GLU A 51 -4.33 -6.07 11.31
C GLU A 51 -4.59 -4.55 11.23
N THR A 52 -4.53 -3.96 10.03
CA THR A 52 -4.72 -2.51 9.83
C THR A 52 -6.12 -2.01 10.23
N GLY A 53 -7.10 -2.92 10.24
CA GLY A 53 -8.50 -2.66 10.53
C GLY A 53 -9.25 -1.85 9.46
N TYR A 54 -8.65 -1.69 8.28
CA TYR A 54 -9.33 -1.19 7.08
C TYR A 54 -9.90 -2.35 6.26
N ASP A 55 -11.05 -2.11 5.61
CA ASP A 55 -11.67 -3.10 4.73
C ASP A 55 -10.98 -3.10 3.36
N VAL A 56 -10.24 -4.18 3.05
CA VAL A 56 -9.45 -4.30 1.82
C VAL A 56 -10.36 -4.70 0.66
N TYR A 57 -11.06 -3.70 0.09
CA TYR A 57 -12.02 -3.91 -1.00
C TYR A 57 -11.48 -4.71 -2.19
N PRO A 58 -10.23 -4.49 -2.67
CA PRO A 58 -9.72 -5.24 -3.81
C PRO A 58 -9.67 -6.77 -3.61
N LEU A 59 -9.59 -7.25 -2.36
CA LEU A 59 -9.62 -8.68 -2.04
C LEU A 59 -11.04 -9.26 -1.95
N LYS A 60 -12.07 -8.40 -1.84
CA LYS A 60 -13.48 -8.76 -1.65
C LYS A 60 -14.37 -8.42 -2.85
N GLU A 61 -13.78 -7.82 -3.87
CA GLU A 61 -14.40 -7.43 -5.13
C GLU A 61 -14.89 -8.61 -5.97
N GLU A 62 -15.29 -8.34 -7.20
CA GLU A 62 -15.75 -9.33 -8.16
C GLU A 62 -14.70 -10.44 -8.37
N PRO A 63 -15.01 -11.70 -8.05
CA PRO A 63 -14.03 -12.81 -8.06
C PRO A 63 -13.21 -12.94 -9.34
N TYR A 64 -13.85 -12.70 -10.49
CA TYR A 64 -13.22 -12.78 -11.80
C TYR A 64 -12.20 -11.65 -12.03
N LEU A 65 -12.41 -10.48 -11.44
CA LEU A 65 -11.50 -9.34 -11.56
C LEU A 65 -10.23 -9.58 -10.74
N LEU A 66 -10.38 -10.01 -9.48
CA LEU A 66 -9.24 -10.38 -8.63
C LEU A 66 -8.41 -11.50 -9.25
N CYS A 67 -9.07 -12.55 -9.76
CA CYS A 67 -8.38 -13.64 -10.44
C CYS A 67 -7.63 -13.15 -11.69
N TRP A 68 -8.26 -12.31 -12.50
CA TRP A 68 -7.64 -11.73 -13.68
C TRP A 68 -6.44 -10.84 -13.33
N HIS A 69 -6.57 -9.97 -12.34
CA HIS A 69 -5.54 -9.03 -11.96
C HIS A 69 -4.33 -9.73 -11.33
N THR A 70 -4.58 -10.68 -10.42
CA THR A 70 -3.54 -11.56 -9.84
C THR A 70 -2.78 -12.27 -10.96
N PHE A 71 -3.52 -12.81 -11.93
CA PHE A 71 -2.93 -13.50 -13.07
C PHE A 71 -2.09 -12.55 -13.95
N TYR A 72 -2.64 -11.38 -14.28
CA TYR A 72 -1.96 -10.38 -15.08
C TYR A 72 -0.62 -9.96 -14.46
N VAL A 73 -0.60 -9.73 -13.15
CA VAL A 73 0.63 -9.44 -12.39
C VAL A 73 1.63 -10.58 -12.50
N LEU A 74 1.22 -11.84 -12.26
CA LEU A 74 2.11 -13.00 -12.38
C LEU A 74 2.69 -13.14 -13.80
N MET A 75 1.90 -12.84 -14.84
CA MET A 75 2.41 -12.77 -16.20
C MET A 75 3.49 -11.71 -16.36
N GLU A 76 3.24 -10.48 -15.91
CA GLU A 76 4.19 -9.36 -16.02
C GLU A 76 5.51 -9.68 -15.31
N LEU A 77 5.45 -10.39 -14.20
CA LEU A 77 6.62 -10.93 -13.48
C LEU A 77 7.41 -12.00 -14.26
N GLY A 78 6.84 -12.52 -15.36
CA GLY A 78 7.43 -13.57 -16.19
C GLY A 78 7.28 -14.96 -15.60
N VAL A 79 6.31 -15.16 -14.69
CA VAL A 79 6.10 -16.44 -14.02
C VAL A 79 5.55 -17.45 -15.02
N THR A 80 6.24 -18.58 -15.14
CA THR A 80 5.75 -19.75 -15.88
C THR A 80 5.01 -20.66 -14.91
N ILE A 81 3.71 -20.85 -15.14
CA ILE A 81 2.89 -21.63 -14.22
C ILE A 81 2.80 -23.10 -14.60
N PRO A 82 2.67 -23.99 -13.58
CA PRO A 82 2.60 -25.41 -13.82
C PRO A 82 1.53 -25.78 -14.86
N GLU A 83 1.90 -26.64 -15.82
CA GLU A 83 0.95 -27.14 -16.82
C GLU A 83 -0.26 -27.84 -16.18
N ASN A 84 -0.07 -28.42 -15.00
CA ASN A 84 -1.11 -29.04 -14.20
C ASN A 84 -1.23 -28.32 -12.87
N PHE A 85 -2.47 -28.14 -12.43
CA PHE A 85 -2.74 -27.62 -11.09
C PHE A 85 -2.03 -28.52 -10.05
N PRO A 86 -1.23 -27.94 -9.13
CA PRO A 86 -0.48 -28.71 -8.13
C PRO A 86 -1.40 -29.63 -7.33
N ALA A 87 -0.98 -30.90 -7.17
CA ALA A 87 -1.80 -31.89 -6.49
C ALA A 87 -1.94 -31.58 -5.00
N GLU A 88 -0.90 -30.97 -4.42
CA GLU A 88 -0.87 -30.52 -3.02
C GLU A 88 -1.95 -29.47 -2.73
N LEU A 89 -2.28 -28.62 -3.71
CA LEU A 89 -3.30 -27.57 -3.54
C LEU A 89 -4.71 -28.07 -3.85
N ASN A 90 -4.86 -29.33 -4.30
CA ASN A 90 -6.15 -29.92 -4.62
C ASN A 90 -6.76 -30.60 -3.39
N MET A 91 -6.97 -29.81 -2.34
CA MET A 91 -7.52 -30.24 -1.05
C MET A 91 -8.82 -29.51 -0.73
N ASP A 92 -9.46 -29.93 0.35
CA ASP A 92 -10.54 -29.17 0.95
C ASP A 92 -9.95 -28.17 1.94
N TYR A 93 -10.33 -26.90 1.83
CA TYR A 93 -9.73 -25.81 2.60
C TYR A 93 -10.38 -25.63 3.99
N ASP A 94 -10.97 -26.69 4.53
CA ASP A 94 -11.60 -26.71 5.86
C ASP A 94 -10.61 -27.13 6.97
N ASP A 95 -9.40 -27.60 6.61
CA ASP A 95 -8.36 -28.05 7.54
C ASP A 95 -7.16 -27.09 7.54
N ASP A 96 -7.14 -26.19 8.53
CA ASP A 96 -6.15 -25.10 8.66
C ASP A 96 -4.69 -25.56 8.66
N GLU A 97 -4.36 -26.73 9.22
CA GLU A 97 -2.97 -27.17 9.40
C GLU A 97 -2.38 -27.73 8.10
N LEU A 98 -3.16 -28.58 7.41
CA LEU A 98 -2.78 -29.12 6.10
C LEU A 98 -2.74 -28.05 5.01
N GLU A 99 -3.64 -27.06 5.12
CA GLU A 99 -3.70 -25.93 4.22
C GLU A 99 -2.41 -25.10 4.26
N LEU A 100 -1.98 -24.67 5.46
CA LEU A 100 -0.83 -23.78 5.61
C LEU A 100 0.46 -24.42 5.09
N GLU A 101 0.61 -25.73 5.33
CA GLU A 101 1.70 -26.53 4.79
C GLU A 101 1.65 -26.59 3.25
N ALA A 102 0.48 -26.85 2.66
CA ALA A 102 0.32 -26.90 1.20
C ALA A 102 0.61 -25.55 0.52
N ILE A 103 0.10 -24.45 1.08
CA ILE A 103 0.34 -23.09 0.57
C ILE A 103 1.83 -22.77 0.58
N SER A 104 2.52 -23.11 1.67
CA SER A 104 3.95 -22.81 1.87
C SER A 104 4.88 -23.63 0.99
N ASN A 105 4.49 -24.88 0.70
CA ASN A 105 5.29 -25.81 -0.10
C ASN A 105 5.25 -25.51 -1.59
N VAL A 106 4.14 -24.96 -2.09
CA VAL A 106 4.00 -24.62 -3.51
C VAL A 106 4.34 -23.15 -3.73
N GLN A 107 5.41 -22.89 -4.49
CA GLN A 107 5.95 -21.54 -4.65
C GLN A 107 4.92 -20.53 -5.20
N CYS A 108 4.06 -20.93 -6.14
CA CYS A 108 3.07 -20.02 -6.70
C CYS A 108 1.97 -19.64 -5.70
N SER A 109 1.47 -20.57 -4.87
CA SER A 109 0.48 -20.24 -3.84
C SER A 109 1.09 -19.36 -2.76
N ARG A 110 2.32 -19.67 -2.34
CA ARG A 110 3.05 -18.83 -1.37
C ARG A 110 3.20 -17.40 -1.87
N VAL A 111 3.68 -17.21 -3.10
CA VAL A 111 3.85 -15.86 -3.68
C VAL A 111 2.52 -15.13 -3.80
N ILE A 112 1.43 -15.80 -4.23
CA ILE A 112 0.10 -15.16 -4.27
C ILE A 112 -0.35 -14.73 -2.88
N TYR A 113 -0.15 -15.59 -1.88
CA TYR A 113 -0.51 -15.28 -0.49
C TYR A 113 0.31 -14.11 0.06
N ASP A 114 1.63 -14.10 -0.18
CA ASP A 114 2.53 -13.01 0.23
C ASP A 114 2.12 -11.68 -0.43
N ILE A 115 1.74 -11.70 -1.72
CA ILE A 115 1.21 -10.52 -2.42
C ILE A 115 -0.05 -10.00 -1.71
N PHE A 116 -1.00 -10.88 -1.38
CA PHE A 116 -2.25 -10.46 -0.74
C PHE A 116 -2.03 -9.95 0.68
N LYS A 117 -1.15 -10.58 1.47
CA LYS A 117 -0.74 -10.05 2.77
C LYS A 117 -0.11 -8.67 2.63
N SER A 118 0.83 -8.50 1.70
CA SER A 118 1.40 -7.17 1.46
C SER A 118 0.34 -6.16 1.00
N LEU A 119 -0.66 -6.59 0.23
CA LEU A 119 -1.74 -5.72 -0.23
C LEU A 119 -2.60 -5.24 0.95
N THR A 120 -2.84 -6.05 1.98
CA THR A 120 -3.63 -5.59 3.14
C THR A 120 -2.98 -4.40 3.84
N ASP A 121 -1.65 -4.41 3.94
CA ASP A 121 -0.90 -3.34 4.58
C ASP A 121 -0.79 -2.09 3.69
N VAL A 122 -0.45 -2.30 2.41
CA VAL A 122 -0.35 -1.23 1.40
C VAL A 122 -1.69 -0.52 1.23
N TYR A 123 -2.78 -1.28 1.13
CA TYR A 123 -4.14 -0.76 1.05
C TYR A 123 -4.54 -0.05 2.35
N GLY A 124 -4.22 -0.62 3.51
CA GLY A 124 -4.48 0.01 4.80
C GLY A 124 -3.85 1.41 4.89
N PHE A 125 -2.60 1.56 4.45
CA PHE A 125 -1.93 2.86 4.40
C PHE A 125 -2.60 3.82 3.41
N TYR A 126 -2.97 3.33 2.23
CA TYR A 126 -3.71 4.13 1.24
C TYR A 126 -5.04 4.65 1.82
N ALA A 127 -5.85 3.77 2.41
CA ALA A 127 -7.13 4.12 3.03
C ALA A 127 -6.96 5.09 4.21
N ALA A 128 -5.93 4.90 5.02
CA ALA A 128 -5.63 5.76 6.17
C ALA A 128 -5.25 7.20 5.77
N TYR A 129 -4.40 7.33 4.75
CA TYR A 129 -3.66 8.58 4.53
C TYR A 129 -3.84 9.23 3.16
N ILE A 130 -4.31 8.50 2.14
CA ILE A 130 -4.36 8.99 0.76
C ILE A 130 -5.79 9.09 0.24
N ASP A 131 -6.65 8.13 0.57
CA ASP A 131 -8.01 8.04 0.05
C ASP A 131 -8.81 9.34 0.26
N ASN A 132 -8.77 9.90 1.48
CA ASN A 132 -9.45 11.16 1.79
C ASN A 132 -8.88 12.38 1.03
N ILE A 133 -7.61 12.35 0.63
CA ILE A 133 -7.00 13.44 -0.14
C ILE A 133 -7.43 13.34 -1.60
N VAL A 134 -7.43 12.11 -2.14
CA VAL A 134 -7.80 11.82 -3.53
C VAL A 134 -9.27 12.10 -3.79
N ASN A 135 -10.13 11.74 -2.83
CA ASN A 135 -11.57 11.91 -2.93
C ASN A 135 -12.07 13.30 -2.48
N ASP A 136 -11.17 14.26 -2.24
CA ASP A 136 -11.56 15.65 -2.03
C ASP A 136 -12.11 16.27 -3.34
N GLU A 137 -12.78 17.42 -3.27
CA GLU A 137 -13.42 18.08 -4.43
C GLU A 137 -12.42 18.60 -5.50
N ASP A 138 -11.12 18.34 -5.35
CA ASP A 138 -10.07 18.71 -6.32
C ASP A 138 -9.92 17.65 -7.43
N ARG A 139 -10.47 17.98 -8.60
CA ARG A 139 -10.45 17.11 -9.79
C ARG A 139 -9.04 16.75 -10.26
N GLU A 140 -8.04 17.61 -10.09
CA GLU A 140 -6.68 17.30 -10.55
C GLU A 140 -6.01 16.27 -9.64
N ILE A 141 -6.30 16.29 -8.34
CA ILE A 141 -5.81 15.26 -7.39
C ILE A 141 -6.51 13.94 -7.67
N PHE A 142 -7.82 13.97 -7.90
CA PHE A 142 -8.63 12.79 -8.20
C PHE A 142 -8.07 11.97 -9.38
N ASP A 143 -7.77 12.61 -10.51
CA ASP A 143 -7.27 11.90 -11.70
C ASP A 143 -5.94 11.15 -11.42
N THR A 144 -5.03 11.74 -10.62
CA THR A 144 -3.76 11.08 -10.26
C THR A 144 -3.95 10.02 -9.18
N GLY A 145 -4.89 10.23 -8.26
CA GLY A 145 -5.21 9.26 -7.22
C GLY A 145 -5.87 8.00 -7.75
N PHE A 146 -6.64 8.10 -8.84
CA PHE A 146 -7.20 6.94 -9.52
C PHE A 146 -6.11 5.95 -10.00
N ASP A 147 -4.98 6.46 -10.52
CA ASP A 147 -3.84 5.64 -10.93
C ASP A 147 -3.19 4.94 -9.71
N VAL A 148 -3.11 5.64 -8.58
CA VAL A 148 -2.55 5.10 -7.32
C VAL A 148 -3.42 3.96 -6.77
N GLU A 149 -4.73 4.14 -6.73
CA GLU A 149 -5.69 3.15 -6.25
C GLU A 149 -5.72 1.91 -7.17
N SER A 150 -5.77 2.15 -8.49
CA SER A 150 -5.90 1.08 -9.48
C SER A 150 -4.69 0.14 -9.55
N CYS A 151 -3.52 0.58 -9.06
CA CYS A 151 -2.27 -0.18 -9.14
C CYS A 151 -1.75 -0.72 -7.79
N LEU A 152 -2.58 -0.73 -6.73
CA LEU A 152 -2.13 -1.11 -5.37
C LEU A 152 -1.62 -2.56 -5.30
N LEU A 153 -2.19 -3.48 -6.08
CA LEU A 153 -1.71 -4.87 -6.17
C LEU A 153 -0.29 -4.94 -6.74
N GLU A 154 -0.01 -4.17 -7.78
CA GLU A 154 1.33 -4.05 -8.37
C GLU A 154 2.34 -3.48 -7.37
N LEU A 155 1.93 -2.51 -6.55
CA LEU A 155 2.78 -1.99 -5.49
C LEU A 155 3.05 -3.04 -4.41
N ALA A 156 2.03 -3.79 -3.98
CA ALA A 156 2.17 -4.86 -2.99
C ALA A 156 3.19 -5.91 -3.43
N VAL A 157 3.17 -6.30 -4.71
CA VAL A 157 4.17 -7.19 -5.30
C VAL A 157 5.59 -6.66 -5.14
N CYS A 158 5.79 -5.34 -5.23
CA CYS A 158 7.11 -4.73 -5.08
C CYS A 158 7.67 -4.81 -3.65
N LYS A 159 6.82 -5.08 -2.65
CA LYS A 159 7.17 -5.13 -1.23
C LYS A 159 7.53 -6.51 -0.72
N ILE A 160 7.27 -7.56 -1.50
CA ILE A 160 7.60 -8.94 -1.11
C ILE A 160 8.94 -9.39 -1.69
N ASP A 161 9.49 -10.46 -1.12
CA ASP A 161 10.68 -11.12 -1.62
C ASP A 161 10.31 -12.28 -2.55
N VAL A 162 10.72 -12.19 -3.82
CA VAL A 162 10.44 -13.20 -4.83
C VAL A 162 11.75 -13.74 -5.42
N ASP A 163 11.83 -15.05 -5.57
CA ASP A 163 12.93 -15.71 -6.26
C ASP A 163 12.93 -15.35 -7.75
N LEU A 164 14.05 -14.82 -8.25
CA LEU A 164 14.23 -14.45 -9.65
C LEU A 164 14.22 -15.65 -10.60
N ALA A 165 14.47 -16.86 -10.11
CA ALA A 165 14.28 -18.06 -10.92
C ALA A 165 12.80 -18.31 -11.25
N PHE A 166 11.91 -17.91 -10.35
CA PHE A 166 10.46 -18.02 -10.51
C PHE A 166 9.84 -16.81 -11.21
N ALA A 167 10.30 -15.60 -10.87
CA ALA A 167 9.85 -14.33 -11.42
C ALA A 167 11.02 -13.58 -12.09
N PRO A 168 11.44 -13.98 -13.32
CA PRO A 168 12.62 -13.44 -13.96
C PRO A 168 12.53 -11.95 -14.30
N ARG A 169 11.32 -11.39 -14.44
CA ARG A 169 11.10 -9.96 -14.75
C ARG A 169 10.80 -9.11 -13.51
N PHE A 170 10.92 -9.69 -12.31
CA PHE A 170 10.57 -9.02 -11.06
C PHE A 170 11.32 -7.68 -10.86
N GLN A 171 12.62 -7.61 -11.16
CA GLN A 171 13.39 -6.38 -10.97
C GLN A 171 12.98 -5.26 -11.92
N GLU A 172 12.69 -5.59 -13.18
CA GLU A 172 12.19 -4.62 -14.16
C GLU A 172 10.81 -4.11 -13.76
N PHE A 173 9.93 -5.02 -13.38
CA PHE A 173 8.59 -4.71 -12.85
C PHE A 173 8.69 -3.77 -11.64
N LYS A 174 9.50 -4.14 -10.64
CA LYS A 174 9.69 -3.36 -9.41
C LYS A 174 10.21 -1.96 -9.68
N LEU A 175 11.22 -1.82 -10.54
CA LEU A 175 11.77 -0.51 -10.91
C LEU A 175 10.70 0.38 -11.57
N LYS A 176 9.94 -0.18 -12.51
CA LYS A 176 8.89 0.54 -13.23
C LYS A 176 7.76 0.98 -12.28
N THR A 177 7.23 0.06 -11.50
CA THR A 177 6.11 0.32 -10.59
C THR A 177 6.49 1.34 -9.52
N LEU A 178 7.66 1.18 -8.86
CA LEU A 178 8.12 2.15 -7.87
C LEU A 178 8.41 3.53 -8.47
N GLY A 179 8.90 3.59 -9.72
CA GLY A 179 9.08 4.84 -10.46
C GLY A 179 7.75 5.57 -10.68
N ASN A 180 6.73 4.85 -11.17
CA ASN A 180 5.39 5.40 -11.35
C ASN A 180 4.78 5.91 -10.04
N TYR A 181 4.84 5.10 -8.97
CA TYR A 181 4.33 5.51 -7.66
C TYR A 181 5.06 6.72 -7.10
N ASN A 182 6.38 6.81 -7.28
CA ASN A 182 7.14 7.98 -6.86
C ASN A 182 6.66 9.25 -7.59
N GLU A 183 6.41 9.17 -8.90
CA GLU A 183 5.87 10.30 -9.68
C GLU A 183 4.44 10.68 -9.24
N TRP A 184 3.55 9.70 -9.12
CA TRP A 184 2.15 9.93 -8.73
C TRP A 184 2.02 10.52 -7.33
N LEU A 185 2.72 9.94 -6.35
CA LEU A 185 2.67 10.41 -4.96
C LEU A 185 3.33 11.78 -4.81
N THR A 186 4.42 12.06 -5.53
CA THR A 186 5.02 13.41 -5.55
C THR A 186 4.02 14.43 -6.13
N SER A 187 3.32 14.09 -7.20
CA SER A 187 2.29 14.94 -7.80
C SER A 187 1.12 15.19 -6.83
N ILE A 188 0.62 14.16 -6.14
CA ILE A 188 -0.43 14.29 -5.12
C ILE A 188 0.05 15.19 -3.97
N LYS A 189 1.27 14.98 -3.47
CA LYS A 189 1.86 15.83 -2.42
C LYS A 189 1.92 17.30 -2.84
N ASP A 190 2.43 17.58 -4.05
CA ASP A 190 2.56 18.94 -4.58
C ASP A 190 1.19 19.62 -4.74
N LYS A 191 0.18 18.89 -5.21
CA LYS A 191 -1.18 19.41 -5.38
C LYS A 191 -1.87 19.64 -4.03
N ALA A 192 -1.80 18.68 -3.12
CA ALA A 192 -2.32 18.82 -1.76
C ALA A 192 -1.70 20.04 -1.06
N PHE A 193 -0.39 20.24 -1.20
CA PHE A 193 0.30 21.43 -0.68
C PHE A 193 -0.25 22.73 -1.27
N ARG A 194 -0.46 22.81 -2.59
CA ARG A 194 -1.02 24.01 -3.25
C ARG A 194 -2.47 24.29 -2.84
N ALA A 195 -3.25 23.24 -2.59
CA ALA A 195 -4.63 23.33 -2.11
C ALA A 195 -4.73 23.63 -0.60
N GLY A 196 -3.60 23.56 0.13
CA GLY A 196 -3.58 23.74 1.59
C GLY A 196 -4.13 22.56 2.37
N ILE A 197 -4.17 21.36 1.76
CA ILE A 197 -4.65 20.13 2.39
C ILE A 197 -3.54 19.57 3.30
N PRO A 198 -3.79 19.39 4.61
CA PRO A 198 -2.82 18.77 5.51
C PRO A 198 -2.67 17.28 5.20
N LEU A 199 -1.44 16.81 5.01
CA LEU A 199 -1.11 15.38 5.03
C LEU A 199 -0.76 14.99 6.46
N LYS A 200 -1.21 13.81 6.88
CA LYS A 200 -0.95 13.26 8.22
C LYS A 200 0.28 12.35 8.26
N ALA A 201 0.73 11.86 7.11
CA ALA A 201 1.86 10.95 6.95
C ALA A 201 2.73 11.33 5.74
N GLU A 202 3.92 10.73 5.65
CA GLU A 202 4.80 10.85 4.49
C GLU A 202 4.30 9.90 3.39
N LEU A 203 3.66 10.42 2.34
CA LEU A 203 3.05 9.55 1.32
C LEU A 203 4.07 8.68 0.59
N LEU A 204 5.31 9.15 0.42
CA LEU A 204 6.39 8.37 -0.23
C LEU A 204 6.85 7.18 0.62
N ALA A 205 6.39 7.03 1.86
CA ALA A 205 6.56 5.80 2.64
C ALA A 205 6.04 4.58 1.84
N MET A 206 4.95 4.74 1.08
CA MET A 206 4.43 3.68 0.19
C MET A 206 5.47 3.19 -0.83
N VAL A 207 6.48 3.98 -1.19
CA VAL A 207 7.55 3.59 -2.11
C VAL A 207 8.73 3.00 -1.34
N HIS A 208 9.12 3.64 -0.25
CA HIS A 208 10.41 3.39 0.42
C HIS A 208 10.36 2.38 1.57
N GLU A 209 9.27 2.34 2.32
CA GLU A 209 9.13 1.46 3.49
C GLU A 209 8.66 0.06 3.08
N ASP A 210 8.91 -0.94 3.94
CA ASP A 210 8.36 -2.29 3.79
C ASP A 210 6.85 -2.33 4.09
N HIS A 211 6.18 -3.42 3.69
CA HIS A 211 4.73 -3.50 3.87
C HIS A 211 4.33 -3.60 5.35
N ASP A 212 5.08 -4.31 6.21
CA ASP A 212 4.74 -4.44 7.64
C ASP A 212 4.75 -3.05 8.32
N THR A 213 5.74 -2.21 8.03
CA THR A 213 5.81 -0.82 8.53
C THR A 213 4.60 0.02 8.09
N LEU A 214 4.17 -0.11 6.83
CA LEU A 214 2.96 0.57 6.32
C LEU A 214 1.69 0.10 7.05
N GLY A 215 1.61 -1.21 7.34
CA GLY A 215 0.50 -1.81 8.07
C GLY A 215 0.41 -1.28 9.51
N ILE A 216 1.54 -1.18 10.21
CA ILE A 216 1.61 -0.62 11.58
C ILE A 216 1.15 0.85 11.60
N ASP A 217 1.59 1.65 10.64
CA ASP A 217 1.20 3.06 10.54
C ASP A 217 -0.31 3.20 10.28
N ALA A 218 -0.86 2.35 9.40
CA ALA A 218 -2.30 2.31 9.13
C ALA A 218 -3.11 1.92 10.36
N GLU A 219 -2.73 0.84 11.06
CA GLU A 219 -3.36 0.42 12.32
C GLU A 219 -3.34 1.57 13.34
N ALA A 220 -2.22 2.28 13.46
CA ALA A 220 -2.09 3.40 14.39
C ALA A 220 -3.03 4.57 14.06
N GLU A 221 -3.26 4.88 12.77
CA GLU A 221 -4.30 5.86 12.37
C GLU A 221 -5.70 5.36 12.73
N ASN A 222 -6.01 4.10 12.43
CA ASN A 222 -7.34 3.53 12.67
C ASN A 222 -7.69 3.51 14.16
N LEU A 223 -6.72 3.20 15.02
CA LEU A 223 -6.84 3.25 16.48
C LEU A 223 -6.85 4.70 17.04
N GLY A 224 -6.65 5.70 16.17
CA GLY A 224 -6.71 7.12 16.52
C GLY A 224 -5.45 7.68 17.17
N PHE A 225 -4.34 6.93 17.22
CA PHE A 225 -3.07 7.43 17.76
C PHE A 225 -2.52 8.61 16.95
N ASN A 226 -2.79 8.62 15.64
CA ASN A 226 -2.32 9.63 14.70
C ASN A 226 -3.37 10.71 14.35
N ALA A 227 -4.52 10.75 15.03
CA ALA A 227 -5.64 11.65 14.68
C ALA A 227 -5.28 13.15 14.62
N ASN A 228 -4.33 13.60 15.45
CA ASN A 228 -3.86 14.99 15.50
C ASN A 228 -2.49 15.20 14.83
N ARG A 229 -1.93 14.16 14.19
CA ARG A 229 -0.63 14.24 13.54
C ARG A 229 -0.76 15.04 12.25
N VAL A 230 0.16 15.96 12.06
CA VAL A 230 0.32 16.72 10.82
C VAL A 230 1.76 16.53 10.37
N HIS A 231 1.94 16.13 9.12
CA HIS A 231 3.27 15.87 8.58
C HIS A 231 4.05 17.20 8.43
N PRO A 232 5.24 17.33 9.04
CA PRO A 232 5.95 18.60 9.13
C PRO A 232 6.42 19.16 7.78
N ASP A 233 6.65 18.30 6.78
CA ASP A 233 7.22 18.72 5.48
C ASP A 233 6.33 19.67 4.69
N ILE A 234 5.02 19.64 4.93
CA ILE A 234 4.05 20.54 4.28
C ILE A 234 4.09 21.92 4.94
N TYR A 235 4.39 21.97 6.22
CA TYR A 235 4.31 23.19 7.03
C TYR A 235 5.67 23.70 7.46
N MET A 236 6.76 23.17 6.93
CA MET A 236 8.11 23.57 7.34
C MET A 236 8.31 25.07 7.09
N ASN A 237 7.73 25.62 6.02
CA ASN A 237 7.78 27.05 5.76
C ASN A 237 6.95 27.86 6.77
N GLU A 238 5.74 27.41 7.13
CA GLU A 238 4.86 28.02 8.12
C GLU A 238 5.47 27.97 9.51
N LEU A 239 6.10 26.85 9.89
CA LEU A 239 6.87 26.68 11.12
C LEU A 239 8.05 27.64 11.14
N LEU A 240 8.84 27.72 10.06
CA LEU A 240 9.97 28.66 9.95
C LEU A 240 9.50 30.13 9.96
N CYS A 241 8.35 30.44 9.33
CA CYS A 241 7.74 31.75 9.36
C CYS A 241 7.23 32.10 10.77
N GLY A 242 6.58 31.17 11.45
CA GLY A 242 6.14 31.31 12.84
C GLY A 242 7.31 31.54 13.79
N MET A 243 8.39 30.75 13.66
CA MET A 243 9.63 30.95 14.41
C MET A 243 10.23 32.34 14.14
N ARG A 244 10.30 32.77 12.88
CA ARG A 244 10.78 34.12 12.53
C ARG A 244 9.90 35.22 13.12
N ALA A 245 8.57 35.06 13.09
CA ALA A 245 7.63 36.00 13.67
C ALA A 245 7.77 36.06 15.20
N ILE A 246 7.88 34.91 15.88
CA ILE A 246 8.11 34.83 17.32
C ILE A 246 9.42 35.54 17.68
N HIS A 247 10.51 35.30 16.95
CA HIS A 247 11.79 35.99 17.17
C HIS A 247 11.71 37.52 17.02
N GLN A 248 10.79 38.03 16.19
CA GLN A 248 10.59 39.47 16.03
C GLN A 248 9.67 40.07 17.11
N VAL A 249 8.60 39.36 17.48
CA VAL A 249 7.56 39.87 18.37
C VAL A 249 7.91 39.65 19.84
N LEU A 250 8.54 38.53 20.19
CA LEU A 250 8.87 38.16 21.56
C LEU A 250 9.73 39.22 22.29
N PRO A 251 10.80 39.79 21.69
CA PRO A 251 11.58 40.84 22.36
C PRO A 251 10.76 42.11 22.65
N VAL A 252 9.83 42.45 21.76
CA VAL A 252 8.93 43.60 21.94
C VAL A 252 7.95 43.36 23.08
N ILE A 253 7.43 42.13 23.21
CA ILE A 253 6.58 41.72 24.33
C ILE A 253 7.36 41.75 25.65
N MET A 254 8.56 41.15 25.70
CA MET A 254 9.42 41.13 26.89
C MET A 254 9.72 42.55 27.40
N LYS A 255 10.08 43.47 26.49
CA LYS A 255 10.32 44.87 26.82
C LYS A 255 9.08 45.57 27.40
N LYS A 256 7.88 45.28 26.89
CA LYS A 256 6.62 45.84 27.41
C LYS A 256 6.24 45.28 28.77
N LEU A 257 6.59 44.02 29.04
CA LEU A 257 6.35 43.36 30.33
C LEU A 257 7.44 43.64 31.37
N GLY A 258 8.50 44.36 31.00
CA GLY A 258 9.60 44.71 31.89
C GLY A 258 10.56 43.55 32.20
N ILE A 259 10.54 42.49 31.37
CA ILE A 259 11.43 41.34 31.50
C ILE A 259 12.76 41.70 30.86
N ASP A 260 13.85 41.62 31.63
CA ASP A 260 15.20 41.91 31.14
C ASP A 260 15.74 40.72 30.31
N GLU A 261 16.57 40.99 29.29
CA GLU A 261 17.14 39.94 28.42
C GLU A 261 17.99 38.92 29.20
N ARG A 262 18.40 39.27 30.43
CA ARG A 262 19.15 38.41 31.35
C ARG A 262 18.28 37.42 32.12
N GLU A 263 16.99 37.71 32.26
CA GLU A 263 16.00 36.89 32.97
C GLU A 263 15.43 35.79 32.07
N PHE A 264 15.31 36.07 30.77
CA PHE A 264 14.89 35.07 29.79
C PHE A 264 16.11 34.23 29.36
N ARG A 265 16.24 33.04 29.93
CA ARG A 265 17.17 32.01 29.45
C ARG A 265 16.37 30.83 28.95
N MET A 266 16.59 30.44 27.71
CA MET A 266 16.01 29.21 27.16
C MET A 266 16.72 28.04 27.82
N ASP A 267 16.00 27.27 28.64
CA ASP A 267 16.52 26.05 29.21
C ASP A 267 16.50 24.96 28.14
N THR A 268 17.65 24.72 27.52
CA THR A 268 17.78 23.71 26.47
C THR A 268 17.61 22.28 26.99
N SER A 269 17.63 22.05 28.30
CA SER A 269 17.45 20.72 28.88
C SER A 269 16.01 20.21 28.80
N GLU A 270 15.02 21.11 28.72
CA GLU A 270 13.60 20.75 28.60
C GLU A 270 13.20 20.30 27.19
N PHE A 271 14.05 20.56 26.18
CA PHE A 271 13.78 20.28 24.77
C PHE A 271 14.54 19.06 24.23
N MET A 272 15.36 18.41 25.05
CA MET A 272 16.13 17.21 24.67
C MET A 272 15.37 15.97 25.14
N LEU A 273 14.81 15.21 24.20
CA LEU A 273 14.21 13.90 24.49
C LEU A 273 15.33 12.86 24.74
N GLY A 274 15.67 12.64 26.02
CA GLY A 274 16.31 11.42 26.51
C GLY A 274 17.85 11.36 26.62
N GLY A 275 18.37 11.46 27.86
CA GLY A 275 19.39 10.54 28.38
C GLY A 275 20.89 10.80 28.10
N ASN A 276 21.60 11.30 29.12
CA ASN A 276 23.03 11.10 29.43
C ASN A 276 23.95 10.53 28.32
N PHE A 277 24.55 11.40 27.51
CA PHE A 277 25.86 11.12 26.95
C PHE A 277 26.92 11.80 27.81
N SER A 278 27.57 10.99 28.65
CA SER A 278 28.85 11.35 29.27
C SER A 278 29.87 11.53 28.14
N VAL A 279 30.14 12.78 27.78
CA VAL A 279 31.32 13.12 27.01
C VAL A 279 32.51 12.82 27.92
N ARG A 280 33.21 11.72 27.67
CA ARG A 280 34.57 11.53 28.16
C ARG A 280 35.40 12.71 27.65
N GLN A 281 35.75 13.61 28.55
CA GLN A 281 36.83 14.56 28.35
C GLN A 281 38.12 13.88 28.77
N ASP A 282 39.08 13.82 27.84
CA ASP A 282 40.49 13.93 28.20
C ASP A 282 40.77 15.33 28.78
#